data_AF-A0A2A2J401-F1
#
_entry.id   AF-A0A2A2J401-F1
#
_cell.length_a   1.000
_cell.length_b   1.000
_cell.length_c   1.000
_cell.angle_alpha   90.00
_cell.angle_beta   90.00
_cell.angle_gamma   90.00
#
_symmetry.space_group_name_H-M   'P 1'
#
loop_
_entity.id
_entity.type
_entity.pdbx_description
1 polymer ?
#
loop_
_entity_poly.entity_id
_entity_poly.type
_entity_poly.pdbx_seq_one_letter_code
_entity_poly.pdbx_strand_id
1 'polypeptide(L)'
;MFRAVQSSRSLSLSAVRQQDLIQQAFVKKIREYAQKGGDLASSDPNVKKALQDELSRLAAKFQLTSTDVVAKLPTKFETPKVESALSNSLEGKTLQDLIETLNKDKSAYQREREAKKAAERQRSGNPQ
;
A
#
# COMPACT_ATOMS: atom_id res chain seq x y z
N MET A 1 26.13 58.84 16.43
CA MET A 1 24.87 59.47 16.88
C MET A 1 23.82 59.30 15.79
N PHE A 2 22.80 58.46 15.99
CA PHE A 2 21.67 58.35 15.07
C PHE A 2 20.37 58.50 15.87
N ARG A 3 19.67 59.62 15.67
CA ARG A 3 18.33 59.89 16.24
C ARG A 3 17.30 59.28 15.29
N ALA A 4 16.64 58.20 15.71
CA ALA A 4 15.44 57.71 15.03
C ALA A 4 14.27 58.66 15.36
N VAL A 5 13.78 59.38 14.36
CA VAL A 5 12.58 60.21 14.45
C VAL A 5 11.37 59.27 14.52
N GLN A 6 10.82 59.07 15.72
CA GLN A 6 9.53 58.42 15.87
C GLN A 6 8.42 59.40 15.47
N SER A 7 7.85 59.18 14.29
CA SER A 7 6.64 59.86 13.83
C SER A 7 5.45 59.40 14.67
N SER A 8 5.12 60.15 15.72
CA SER A 8 3.87 59.99 16.46
C SER A 8 2.70 60.36 15.56
N ARG A 9 1.93 59.35 15.13
CA ARG A 9 0.64 59.57 14.47
C ARG A 9 -0.32 60.17 15.51
N SER A 10 -0.52 61.48 15.48
CA SER A 10 -1.54 62.17 16.27
C SER A 10 -2.93 61.86 15.69
N LEU A 11 -3.51 60.73 16.11
CA LEU A 11 -4.94 60.50 15.95
C LEU A 11 -5.63 61.33 17.04
N SER A 12 -6.29 62.41 16.62
CA SER A 12 -7.12 63.28 17.44
C SER A 12 -8.05 62.47 18.35
N LEU A 13 -7.75 62.47 19.65
CA LEU A 13 -8.46 61.76 20.72
C LEU A 13 -9.87 62.30 21.03
N SER A 14 -10.39 63.24 20.25
CA SER A 14 -11.68 63.91 20.49
C SER A 14 -12.88 63.21 19.85
N ALA A 15 -12.68 62.29 18.89
CA ALA A 15 -13.75 61.46 18.32
C ALA A 15 -14.00 60.14 19.08
N VAL A 16 -13.21 59.87 20.13
CA VAL A 16 -13.26 58.63 20.94
C VAL A 16 -14.41 58.66 21.98
N ARG A 17 -15.17 59.75 22.06
CA ARG A 17 -16.11 59.98 23.18
C ARG A 17 -17.39 59.15 23.15
N GLN A 18 -17.78 58.55 22.03
CA GLN A 18 -18.85 57.54 21.96
C GLN A 18 -18.55 56.61 20.78
N GLN A 19 -17.62 55.67 20.95
CA GLN A 19 -17.61 54.55 20.02
C GLN A 19 -18.95 53.82 20.13
N ASP A 20 -19.70 53.78 19.04
CA ASP A 20 -20.98 53.10 18.92
C ASP A 20 -20.88 51.70 19.54
N LEU A 21 -21.86 51.34 20.39
CA LEU A 21 -21.90 50.05 21.07
C LEU A 21 -21.80 48.88 20.08
N ILE A 22 -22.34 49.05 18.88
CA ILE A 22 -22.26 48.08 17.79
C ILE A 22 -20.83 47.94 17.29
N GLN A 23 -20.12 49.06 17.08
CA GLN A 23 -18.72 49.05 16.64
C GLN A 23 -17.79 48.45 17.70
N GLN A 24 -18.04 48.75 18.98
CA GLN A 24 -17.30 48.13 20.08
C GLN A 24 -17.57 46.62 20.16
N ALA A 25 -18.82 46.19 20.04
CA ALA A 25 -19.18 44.78 20.03
C ALA A 25 -18.56 44.05 18.83
N PHE A 26 -18.57 44.67 17.66
CA PHE A 26 -17.97 44.14 16.44
C PHE A 26 -16.45 43.97 16.56
N VAL A 27 -15.73 45.03 16.96
CA VAL A 27 -14.28 44.97 17.17
C VAL A 27 -13.91 43.97 18.28
N LYS A 28 -14.74 43.88 19.34
CA LYS A 28 -14.57 42.88 20.39
C LYS A 28 -14.73 41.46 19.84
N LYS A 29 -15.74 41.20 18.98
CA LYS A 29 -15.92 39.90 18.33
C LYS A 29 -14.77 39.54 17.40
N ILE A 30 -14.29 40.49 16.59
CA ILE A 30 -13.10 40.27 15.76
C ILE A 30 -11.90 39.83 16.62
N ARG A 31 -11.65 40.53 17.72
CA ARG A 31 -10.55 40.19 18.63
C ARG A 31 -10.76 38.82 19.29
N GLU A 32 -11.98 38.48 19.70
CA GLU A 32 -12.32 37.16 20.24
C GLU A 32 -12.07 36.03 19.22
N TYR A 33 -12.45 36.20 17.95
CA TYR A 33 -12.20 35.20 16.91
C TYR A 33 -10.73 35.11 16.51
N ALA A 34 -10.01 36.23 16.47
CA ALA A 34 -8.57 36.24 16.21
C ALA A 34 -7.78 35.50 17.30
N GLN A 35 -8.24 35.58 18.56
CA GLN A 35 -7.64 34.85 19.69
C GLN A 35 -8.07 33.37 19.75
N LYS A 36 -9.29 33.05 19.30
CA LYS A 36 -9.80 31.68 19.17
C LYS A 36 -9.37 31.00 17.86
N GLY A 37 -8.59 31.69 17.03
CA GLY A 37 -7.98 31.13 15.83
C GLY A 37 -6.91 30.10 16.21
N GLY A 38 -7.31 28.84 16.29
CA GLY A 38 -6.46 27.72 16.66
C GLY A 38 -7.20 26.40 16.42
N ASP A 39 -6.48 25.29 16.58
CA ASP A 39 -7.00 23.95 16.30
C ASP A 39 -8.29 23.66 17.12
N LEU A 40 -9.43 23.59 16.43
CA LEU A 40 -10.74 23.31 17.02
C LEU A 40 -10.79 21.93 17.69
N ALA A 41 -9.92 20.99 17.26
CA ALA A 41 -9.82 19.66 17.84
C ALA A 41 -9.11 19.66 19.22
N SER A 42 -8.43 20.74 19.58
CA SER A 42 -7.75 20.90 20.87
C SER A 42 -8.62 21.57 21.94
N SER A 43 -9.68 22.28 21.54
CA SER A 43 -10.54 23.03 22.45
C SER A 43 -11.60 22.22 23.20
N ASP A 44 -12.07 21.09 22.65
CA ASP A 44 -13.05 20.23 23.33
C ASP A 44 -12.77 18.74 23.04
N PRO A 45 -12.47 17.92 24.06
CA PRO A 45 -12.21 16.50 23.88
C PRO A 45 -13.40 15.72 23.31
N ASN A 46 -14.63 16.21 23.42
CA ASN A 46 -15.80 15.59 22.80
C ASN A 46 -15.81 15.78 21.29
N VAL A 47 -15.37 16.95 20.80
CA VAL A 47 -15.24 17.23 19.36
C VAL A 47 -14.16 16.34 18.73
N LYS A 48 -13.05 16.12 19.44
CA LYS A 48 -12.00 15.20 19.00
C LYS A 48 -12.47 13.75 18.93
N LYS A 49 -13.27 13.30 19.90
CA LYS A 49 -13.88 11.96 19.86
C LYS A 49 -14.85 11.81 18.70
N ALA A 50 -15.77 12.76 18.53
CA ALA A 50 -16.72 12.75 17.42
C ALA A 50 -16.02 12.72 16.06
N LEU A 51 -14.95 13.52 15.89
CA LEU A 51 -14.11 13.51 14.69
C LEU A 51 -13.47 12.13 14.46
N GLN A 52 -12.90 11.52 15.50
CA GLN A 52 -12.27 10.20 15.41
C GLN A 52 -13.29 9.10 15.07
N ASP A 53 -14.49 9.17 15.64
CA ASP A 53 -15.57 8.21 15.37
C ASP A 53 -16.07 8.32 13.93
N GLU A 54 -16.24 9.54 13.42
CA GLU A 54 -16.61 9.76 12.01
C GLU A 54 -15.51 9.28 11.06
N LEU A 55 -14.24 9.58 11.36
CA LEU A 55 -13.09 9.09 10.59
C LEU A 55 -13.02 7.57 10.59
N SER A 56 -13.30 6.92 11.73
CA SER A 56 -13.30 5.46 11.85
C SER A 56 -14.46 4.83 11.05
N ARG A 57 -15.64 5.45 11.06
CA ARG A 57 -16.78 5.03 10.22
C ARG A 57 -16.47 5.17 8.74
N LEU A 58 -15.73 6.21 8.36
CA LEU A 58 -15.32 6.44 6.98
C LEU A 58 -14.28 5.40 6.54
N ALA A 59 -13.28 5.13 7.37
CA ALA A 59 -12.27 4.10 7.12
C ALA A 59 -12.91 2.71 6.92
N ALA A 60 -13.89 2.35 7.77
CA ALA A 60 -14.64 1.11 7.64
C ALA A 60 -15.41 1.01 6.31
N LYS A 61 -16.06 2.10 5.86
CA LYS A 61 -16.79 2.13 4.59
C LYS A 61 -15.89 1.94 3.38
N PHE A 62 -14.68 2.49 3.41
CA PHE A 62 -13.74 2.41 2.31
C PHE A 62 -12.76 1.22 2.42
N GLN A 63 -12.96 0.34 3.41
CA GLN A 63 -12.05 -0.78 3.73
C GLN A 63 -10.59 -0.32 3.87
N LEU A 64 -10.38 0.92 4.30
CA LEU A 64 -9.06 1.48 4.50
C LEU A 64 -8.58 1.04 5.87
N THR A 65 -7.43 0.38 5.92
CA THR A 65 -6.83 -0.12 7.16
C THR A 65 -6.44 0.99 8.13
N SER A 66 -6.32 2.24 7.67
CA SER A 66 -6.12 3.43 8.51
C SER A 66 -6.48 4.72 7.73
N THR A 67 -6.78 5.80 8.45
CA THR A 67 -7.06 7.15 7.89
C THR A 67 -5.92 7.70 7.02
N ASP A 68 -4.68 7.25 7.27
CA ASP A 68 -3.50 7.62 6.49
C ASP A 68 -3.41 6.95 5.11
N VAL A 69 -4.26 5.95 4.84
CA VAL A 69 -4.23 5.20 3.57
C VAL A 69 -4.87 5.98 2.44
N VAL A 70 -5.68 7.01 2.73
CA VAL A 70 -6.27 7.88 1.69
C VAL A 70 -5.17 8.62 0.90
N ALA A 71 -4.08 9.02 1.56
CA ALA A 71 -2.96 9.69 0.90
C ALA A 71 -2.03 8.72 0.16
N LYS A 72 -2.14 7.41 0.42
CA LYS A 72 -1.26 6.36 -0.12
C LYS A 72 -2.11 5.28 -0.76
N LEU A 73 -2.72 5.61 -1.91
CA LEU A 73 -3.36 4.59 -2.74
C LEU A 73 -2.33 3.48 -3.04
N PRO A 74 -2.66 2.21 -2.76
CA PRO A 74 -1.77 1.11 -3.10
C PRO A 74 -1.69 0.97 -4.62
N THR A 75 -0.56 1.37 -5.19
CA THR A 75 -0.24 1.21 -6.63
C THR A 75 0.26 -0.20 -6.97
N LYS A 76 0.20 -1.13 -6.01
CA LYS A 76 0.58 -2.52 -6.18
C LYS A 76 -0.64 -3.30 -6.67
N PHE A 77 -0.81 -3.32 -7.99
CA PHE A 77 -1.77 -4.19 -8.65
C PHE A 77 -1.30 -5.64 -8.56
N GLU A 78 -2.22 -6.57 -8.27
CA GLU A 78 -1.91 -7.99 -8.34
C GLU A 78 -1.58 -8.35 -9.78
N THR A 79 -0.37 -8.85 -10.00
CA THR A 79 0.04 -9.40 -11.29
C THR A 79 -0.76 -10.67 -11.54
N PRO A 80 -1.46 -10.79 -12.68
CA PRO A 80 -2.26 -11.97 -12.97
C PRO A 80 -1.36 -13.21 -12.96
N LYS A 81 -1.66 -14.19 -12.11
CA LYS A 81 -1.04 -15.51 -12.17
C LYS A 81 -1.53 -16.20 -13.42
N VAL A 82 -0.71 -16.20 -14.47
CA VAL A 82 -0.96 -17.00 -15.68
C VAL A 82 -0.59 -18.44 -15.35
N GLU A 83 -1.57 -19.21 -14.89
CA GLU A 83 -1.43 -20.66 -14.81
C GLU A 83 -1.45 -21.23 -16.24
N SER A 84 -0.27 -21.56 -16.78
CA SER A 84 -0.20 -22.21 -18.09
C SER A 84 -0.75 -23.63 -17.96
N ALA A 85 -1.54 -24.09 -18.93
CA ALA A 85 -2.07 -25.46 -18.94
C ALA A 85 -0.96 -26.54 -18.90
N LEU A 86 0.26 -26.19 -19.29
CA LEU A 86 1.45 -27.06 -19.21
C LEU A 86 1.90 -27.28 -17.77
N SER A 87 1.75 -26.30 -16.88
CA SER A 87 2.14 -26.40 -15.46
C SER A 87 1.28 -27.43 -14.71
N ASN A 88 -0.01 -27.51 -15.02
CA ASN A 88 -0.92 -28.50 -14.44
C ASN A 88 -0.72 -29.90 -15.04
N SER A 89 -0.45 -29.98 -16.35
CA SER A 89 -0.24 -31.26 -17.04
C SER A 89 1.10 -31.92 -16.71
N LEU A 90 2.09 -31.16 -16.23
CA LEU A 90 3.41 -31.69 -15.86
C LEU A 90 3.47 -32.24 -14.42
N GLU A 91 2.38 -32.19 -13.63
CA GLU A 91 2.30 -32.76 -12.26
C GLU A 91 3.51 -32.43 -11.36
N GLY A 92 4.14 -31.27 -11.56
CA GLY A 92 5.34 -30.88 -10.81
C GLY A 92 6.65 -31.57 -11.24
N LYS A 93 6.65 -32.39 -12.29
CA LYS A 93 7.86 -32.91 -12.93
C LYS A 93 8.44 -31.86 -13.85
N THR A 94 9.72 -31.58 -13.67
CA THR A 94 10.44 -30.69 -14.57
C THR A 94 10.72 -31.40 -15.89
N LEU A 95 10.97 -30.63 -16.95
CA LEU A 95 11.43 -31.17 -18.23
C LEU A 95 12.68 -32.05 -18.05
N GLN A 96 13.53 -31.69 -17.10
CA GLN A 96 14.77 -32.40 -16.78
C GLN A 96 14.47 -33.81 -16.24
N ASP A 97 13.49 -33.93 -15.33
CA ASP A 97 13.06 -35.23 -14.80
C ASP A 97 12.56 -36.16 -15.90
N LEU A 98 11.82 -35.62 -16.88
CA LEU A 98 11.31 -36.38 -18.03
C LEU A 98 12.44 -36.86 -18.97
N ILE A 99 13.47 -36.04 -19.15
CA ILE A 99 14.63 -36.39 -19.97
C ILE A 99 15.43 -37.51 -19.29
N GLU A 100 15.57 -37.47 -17.98
CA GLU A 100 16.27 -38.49 -17.21
C GLU A 100 15.55 -39.84 -17.24
N THR A 101 14.22 -39.86 -17.10
CA THR A 101 13.44 -41.11 -17.21
C THR A 101 13.55 -41.71 -18.61
N LEU A 102 13.42 -40.89 -19.66
CA LEU A 102 13.58 -41.36 -21.04
C LEU A 102 14.96 -41.99 -21.30
N ASN A 103 16.02 -41.40 -20.77
CA ASN A 103 17.37 -41.94 -20.91
C ASN A 103 17.56 -43.26 -20.15
N LYS A 104 16.99 -43.37 -18.94
CA LYS A 104 16.97 -44.63 -18.19
C LYS A 104 16.24 -45.73 -18.96
N ASP A 105 15.04 -45.45 -19.45
CA ASP A 105 14.22 -46.40 -20.19
C ASP A 105 14.91 -46.87 -21.48
N LYS A 106 15.51 -45.93 -22.22
CA LYS A 106 16.30 -46.24 -23.42
C LYS A 106 17.47 -47.17 -23.11
N SER A 107 18.18 -46.91 -22.02
CA SER A 107 19.33 -47.75 -21.61
C SER A 107 18.88 -49.14 -21.16
N ALA A 108 17.74 -49.26 -20.47
CA ALA A 108 17.17 -50.53 -20.04
C ALA A 108 16.74 -51.37 -21.26
N TYR A 109 16.05 -50.75 -22.22
CA TYR A 109 15.62 -51.40 -23.45
C TYR A 109 16.80 -51.94 -24.28
N GLN A 110 17.88 -51.16 -24.40
CA GLN A 110 19.08 -51.59 -25.12
C GLN A 110 19.73 -52.81 -24.44
N ARG A 111 19.88 -52.80 -23.12
CA ARG A 111 20.42 -53.95 -22.37
C ARG A 111 19.56 -55.19 -22.52
N GLU A 112 18.23 -55.04 -22.46
CA GLU A 112 17.32 -56.18 -22.63
C GLU A 112 17.41 -56.77 -24.05
N ARG A 113 17.51 -55.92 -25.06
CA ARG A 113 17.67 -56.34 -26.46
C ARG A 113 19.00 -57.06 -26.68
N GLU A 114 20.08 -56.54 -26.11
CA GLU A 114 21.41 -57.16 -26.17
C GLU A 114 21.44 -58.49 -25.41
N ALA A 115 20.83 -58.58 -24.24
CA ALA A 115 20.71 -59.82 -23.47
C ALA A 115 19.88 -60.88 -24.20
N LYS A 116 18.76 -60.51 -24.83
CA LYS A 116 17.95 -61.41 -25.67
C LYS A 116 18.77 -61.91 -26.86
N LYS A 117 19.46 -61.02 -27.56
CA LYS A 117 20.33 -61.39 -28.69
C LYS A 117 21.51 -62.28 -28.27
N ALA A 118 22.07 -62.07 -27.08
CA ALA A 118 23.13 -62.92 -26.52
C ALA A 118 22.60 -64.30 -26.12
N ALA A 119 21.42 -64.37 -25.49
CA ALA A 119 20.77 -65.63 -25.12
C ALA A 119 20.35 -66.46 -26.35
N GLU A 120 19.86 -65.82 -27.41
CA GLU A 120 19.57 -66.49 -28.68
C GLU A 120 20.83 -67.03 -29.35
N ARG A 121 21.94 -66.29 -29.33
CA ARG A 121 23.24 -66.78 -29.83
C ARG A 121 23.78 -67.96 -29.03
N GLN A 122 23.56 -67.98 -27.72
CA GLN A 122 23.94 -69.12 -26.87
C GLN A 122 23.04 -70.34 -27.13
N ARG A 123 21.76 -70.13 -27.46
CA ARG A 123 20.83 -71.21 -27.85
C ARG A 123 21.08 -71.75 -29.25
N SER A 124 21.48 -70.91 -30.21
CA SER A 124 21.81 -71.33 -31.57
C SER A 124 23.25 -71.85 -31.72
N GLY A 125 24.08 -71.70 -30.69
CA GLY A 125 25.50 -72.07 -30.67
C GLY A 125 25.82 -73.42 -30.01
N ASN A 126 24.80 -74.20 -29.61
CA ASN A 126 25.00 -75.56 -29.11
C ASN A 126 24.42 -76.59 -30.10
N PRO A 127 25.13 -76.91 -31.20
CA PRO A 127 24.92 -78.16 -31.93
C PRO A 127 25.61 -79.32 -31.18
N GLN A 128 24.98 -80.49 -31.23
CA GLN A 128 25.58 -81.77 -30.81
C GLN A 128 26.90 -82.05 -31.51
#